data_AF-A0A3M1FRY3-F1
#
_entry.id   AF-A0A3M1FRY3-F1
#
_cell.length_a   1.000
_cell.length_b   1.000
_cell.length_c   1.000
_cell.angle_alpha   90.00
_cell.angle_beta   90.00
_cell.angle_gamma   90.00
#
_symmetry.space_group_name_H-M   'P 1'
#
loop_
_entity.id
_entity.type
_entity.pdbx_description
1 polymer ?
#
loop_
_entity_poly.entity_id
_entity_poly.type
_entity_poly.pdbx_seq_one_letter_code
_entity_poly.pdbx_strand_id
1 'polypeptide(L)'
;MNLRQLNEKGIAALETFLDGLRNGISVPRPDPFDPELSEKISDTRVNLGPLPSSSRLEAARFLLNITDSVPELHLERNRGFWAWISLYYFDCLCPASSAGRHSPGETARWIPDNNNFRKYYRHLLLGPWRLYSLYRDEPEIIAPLLSNPLHKPGEFYEQIVSRQELITNPSILRVIRKIYWDSGTGKPKKGAASKSKGSIRRLADVVQQFSRTYDLFDMPTEAIIGLLPAEFKAFRLRD
;
A
#
# COMPACT_ATOMS: atom_id res chain seq x y z
N MET A 1 -0.33 -21.59 -12.19
CA MET A 1 0.69 -22.10 -11.24
C MET A 1 0.05 -22.26 -9.87
N ASN A 2 0.66 -23.02 -8.95
CA ASN A 2 0.17 -23.12 -7.57
C ASN A 2 0.73 -21.97 -6.73
N LEU A 3 -0.07 -21.47 -5.79
CA LEU A 3 0.40 -20.50 -4.80
C LEU A 3 1.39 -21.14 -3.85
N ARG A 4 2.38 -20.36 -3.42
CA ARG A 4 3.40 -20.78 -2.47
C ARG A 4 3.56 -19.73 -1.36
N GLN A 5 4.29 -20.11 -0.32
CA GLN A 5 4.79 -19.21 0.70
C GLN A 5 6.27 -19.48 0.93
N LEU A 6 7.03 -18.46 1.31
CA LEU A 6 8.39 -18.68 1.83
C LEU A 6 8.30 -19.30 3.23
N ASN A 7 9.09 -20.33 3.47
CA ASN A 7 9.33 -20.84 4.82
C ASN A 7 10.39 -19.96 5.53
N GLU A 8 10.74 -20.26 6.78
CA GLU A 8 11.71 -19.44 7.52
C GLU A 8 13.10 -19.37 6.86
N LYS A 9 13.56 -20.43 6.17
CA LYS A 9 14.80 -20.38 5.39
C LYS A 9 14.68 -19.42 4.21
N GLY A 10 13.57 -19.48 3.48
CA GLY A 10 13.32 -18.58 2.34
C GLY A 10 13.20 -17.13 2.76
N ILE A 11 12.57 -16.86 3.91
CA ILE A 11 12.49 -15.52 4.50
C ILE A 11 13.90 -15.02 4.85
N ALA A 12 14.72 -15.82 5.55
CA ALA A 12 16.09 -15.43 5.89
C ALA A 12 16.97 -15.20 4.65
N ALA A 13 16.79 -16.01 3.60
CA ALA A 13 17.45 -15.83 2.31
C ALA A 13 17.03 -14.52 1.64
N LEU A 14 15.73 -14.17 1.68
CA LEU A 14 15.22 -12.90 1.19
C LEU A 14 15.79 -11.71 1.97
N GLU A 15 15.87 -11.80 3.30
CA GLU A 15 16.48 -10.75 4.13
C GLU A 15 17.95 -10.52 3.76
N THR A 16 18.72 -11.62 3.63
CA THR A 16 20.14 -11.58 3.24
C THR A 16 20.31 -10.95 1.85
N PHE A 17 19.45 -11.30 0.90
CA PHE A 17 19.45 -10.71 -0.44
C PHE A 17 19.15 -9.21 -0.42
N LEU A 18 18.12 -8.79 0.31
CA LEU A 18 17.74 -7.37 0.44
C LEU A 18 18.85 -6.55 1.12
N ASP A 19 19.51 -7.10 2.13
CA ASP A 19 20.67 -6.48 2.79
C ASP A 19 21.87 -6.41 1.86
N GLY A 20 22.13 -7.45 1.08
CA GLY A 20 23.16 -7.44 0.04
C GLY A 20 22.97 -6.25 -0.92
N LEU A 21 21.76 -6.08 -1.44
CA LEU A 21 21.42 -4.96 -2.32
C LEU A 21 21.64 -3.58 -1.69
N ARG A 22 21.26 -3.39 -0.41
CA ARG A 22 21.46 -2.12 0.29
C ARG A 22 22.93 -1.78 0.47
N ASN A 23 23.76 -2.79 0.70
CA ASN A 23 25.19 -2.65 0.97
C ASN A 23 26.06 -2.77 -0.28
N GLY A 24 25.47 -2.95 -1.46
CA GLY A 24 26.21 -3.14 -2.71
C GLY A 24 26.95 -4.48 -2.79
N ILE A 25 26.55 -5.47 -1.98
CA ILE A 25 27.10 -6.82 -1.97
C ILE A 25 26.28 -7.68 -2.92
N SER A 26 26.97 -8.41 -3.80
CA SER A 26 26.31 -9.35 -4.71
C SER A 26 25.86 -10.59 -3.92
N VAL A 27 24.56 -10.70 -3.72
CA VAL A 27 23.90 -11.89 -3.17
C VAL A 27 22.94 -12.40 -4.24
N PRO A 28 22.95 -13.70 -4.58
CA PRO A 28 21.98 -14.26 -5.52
C PRO A 28 20.55 -14.04 -5.01
N ARG A 29 19.66 -13.65 -5.92
CA ARG A 29 18.23 -13.58 -5.61
C ARG A 29 17.73 -15.00 -5.32
N PRO A 30 17.04 -15.24 -4.19
CA PRO A 30 16.44 -16.54 -3.91
C PRO A 30 15.41 -16.90 -4.98
N ASP A 31 15.39 -18.17 -5.41
CA ASP A 31 14.36 -18.65 -6.32
C ASP A 31 13.03 -18.82 -5.55
N PRO A 32 11.94 -18.12 -5.92
CA PRO A 32 10.64 -18.27 -5.27
C PRO A 32 10.00 -19.66 -5.44
N PHE A 33 10.57 -20.54 -6.25
CA PHE A 33 10.09 -21.91 -6.48
C PHE A 33 10.99 -22.99 -5.88
N ASP A 34 12.12 -22.61 -5.26
CA ASP A 34 13.01 -23.55 -4.59
C ASP A 34 12.24 -24.29 -3.47
N PRO A 35 12.18 -25.64 -3.49
CA PRO A 35 11.49 -26.42 -2.48
C PRO A 35 12.11 -26.33 -1.09
N GLU A 36 13.38 -25.93 -0.94
CA GLU A 36 14.01 -25.71 0.36
C GLU A 36 13.62 -24.35 0.97
N LEU A 37 13.24 -23.38 0.14
CA LEU A 37 12.94 -22.01 0.56
C LEU A 37 11.44 -21.71 0.57
N SER A 38 10.64 -22.50 -0.15
CA SER A 38 9.22 -22.25 -0.33
C SER A 38 8.41 -23.54 -0.36
N GLU A 39 7.16 -23.47 0.08
CA GLU A 39 6.23 -24.59 0.05
C GLU A 39 4.90 -24.21 -0.62
N LYS A 40 4.25 -25.20 -1.23
CA LYS A 40 2.94 -25.04 -1.86
C LYS A 40 1.88 -24.89 -0.76
N ILE A 41 1.02 -23.89 -0.87
CA ILE A 41 -0.05 -23.62 0.12
C ILE A 41 -1.45 -23.97 -0.37
N SER A 42 -1.62 -24.19 -1.66
CA SER A 42 -2.90 -24.62 -2.25
C SER A 42 -2.68 -25.40 -3.54
N ASP A 43 -3.59 -26.33 -3.82
CA ASP A 43 -3.69 -27.04 -5.09
C ASP A 43 -4.48 -26.27 -6.16
N THR A 44 -5.15 -25.18 -5.76
CA THR A 44 -5.82 -24.27 -6.68
C THR A 44 -4.79 -23.60 -7.57
N ARG A 45 -4.94 -23.81 -8.89
CA ARG A 45 -4.12 -23.14 -9.88
C ARG A 45 -4.61 -21.71 -10.10
N VAL A 46 -3.71 -20.75 -9.91
CA VAL A 46 -3.95 -19.34 -10.21
C VAL A 46 -3.13 -18.87 -11.40
N ASN A 47 -3.58 -17.80 -12.05
CA ASN A 47 -2.81 -17.11 -13.07
C ASN A 47 -2.20 -15.83 -12.50
N LEU A 48 -0.90 -15.86 -12.21
CA LEU A 48 -0.21 -14.70 -11.68
C LEU A 48 0.16 -13.65 -12.74
N GLY A 49 0.19 -13.97 -14.04
CA GLY A 49 0.45 -13.00 -15.12
C GLY A 49 1.54 -11.94 -14.85
N PRO A 50 1.56 -10.84 -15.61
CA PRO A 50 2.28 -9.63 -15.24
C PRO A 50 1.50 -8.84 -14.18
N LEU A 51 2.20 -8.33 -13.17
CA LEU A 51 1.60 -7.44 -12.17
C LEU A 51 1.29 -6.06 -12.80
N PRO A 52 0.05 -5.55 -12.71
CA PRO A 52 -0.26 -4.19 -13.16
C PRO A 52 0.60 -3.16 -12.43
N SER A 53 1.36 -2.35 -13.19
CA SER A 53 2.37 -1.44 -12.65
C SER A 53 2.01 0.04 -12.80
N SER A 54 0.92 0.35 -13.50
CA SER A 54 0.43 1.72 -13.72
C SER A 54 0.04 2.42 -12.42
N SER A 55 -0.58 1.68 -11.49
CA SER A 55 -0.92 2.16 -10.16
C SER A 55 -0.96 1.02 -9.16
N ARG A 56 -0.81 1.35 -7.87
CA ARG A 56 -1.02 0.41 -6.77
C ARG A 56 -2.47 -0.03 -6.64
N LEU A 57 -3.42 0.77 -7.11
CA LEU A 57 -4.84 0.43 -7.11
C LEU A 57 -5.11 -0.79 -8.01
N GLU A 58 -4.57 -0.78 -9.23
CA GLU A 58 -4.72 -1.90 -10.16
C GLU A 58 -4.00 -3.16 -9.67
N ALA A 59 -2.81 -3.03 -9.09
CA ALA A 59 -2.13 -4.15 -8.46
C ALA A 59 -2.94 -4.73 -7.29
N ALA A 60 -3.56 -3.89 -6.46
CA ALA A 60 -4.39 -4.33 -5.34
C ALA A 60 -5.63 -5.08 -5.82
N ARG A 61 -6.34 -4.56 -6.83
CA ARG A 61 -7.48 -5.23 -7.48
C ARG A 61 -7.08 -6.59 -8.05
N PHE A 62 -5.96 -6.62 -8.78
CA PHE A 62 -5.41 -7.87 -9.33
C PHE A 62 -5.16 -8.90 -8.23
N LEU A 63 -4.46 -8.50 -7.16
CA LEU A 63 -4.17 -9.37 -6.03
C LEU A 63 -5.42 -9.82 -5.28
N LEU A 64 -6.43 -8.96 -5.14
CA LEU A 64 -7.71 -9.34 -4.52
C LEU A 64 -8.38 -10.46 -5.31
N ASN A 65 -8.41 -10.38 -6.64
CA ASN A 65 -8.96 -11.46 -7.48
C ASN A 65 -8.21 -12.79 -7.29
N ILE A 66 -6.89 -12.75 -7.07
CA ILE A 66 -6.10 -13.94 -6.77
C ILE A 66 -6.48 -14.48 -5.38
N THR A 67 -6.53 -13.64 -4.35
CA THR A 67 -6.83 -14.10 -2.99
C THR A 67 -8.28 -14.57 -2.82
N ASP A 68 -9.23 -13.96 -3.54
CA ASP A 68 -10.65 -14.35 -3.55
C ASP A 68 -10.87 -15.72 -4.22
N SER A 69 -9.91 -16.21 -5.01
CA SER A 69 -9.95 -17.57 -5.58
C SER A 69 -9.53 -18.67 -4.60
N VAL A 70 -8.98 -18.29 -3.44
CA VAL A 70 -8.47 -19.19 -2.37
C VAL A 70 -8.79 -18.64 -0.96
N PRO A 71 -10.05 -18.29 -0.66
CA PRO A 71 -10.43 -17.61 0.58
C PRO A 71 -10.11 -18.43 1.84
N GLU A 72 -10.08 -19.76 1.74
CA GLU A 72 -9.77 -20.70 2.81
C GLU A 72 -8.35 -20.56 3.38
N LEU A 73 -7.44 -19.93 2.63
CA LEU A 73 -6.04 -19.77 3.04
C LEU A 73 -5.81 -18.58 3.99
N HIS A 74 -6.82 -17.74 4.23
CA HIS A 74 -6.74 -16.59 5.14
C HIS A 74 -5.45 -15.74 4.96
N LEU A 75 -5.13 -15.42 3.70
CA LEU A 75 -3.82 -14.88 3.31
C LEU A 75 -3.48 -13.51 3.92
N GLU A 76 -4.44 -12.76 4.46
CA GLU A 76 -4.23 -11.44 5.07
C GLU A 76 -3.08 -11.40 6.09
N ARG A 77 -2.91 -12.47 6.87
CA ARG A 77 -1.90 -12.57 7.93
C ARG A 77 -0.70 -13.45 7.54
N ASN A 78 -0.73 -14.05 6.36
CA ASN A 78 0.28 -15.01 5.93
C ASN A 78 1.58 -14.30 5.51
N ARG A 79 2.52 -14.17 6.47
CA ARG A 79 3.84 -13.54 6.26
C ARG A 79 4.61 -14.19 5.11
N GLY A 80 4.62 -15.52 5.01
CA GLY A 80 5.34 -16.26 3.99
C GLY A 80 4.80 -16.02 2.58
N PHE A 81 3.47 -15.94 2.42
CA PHE A 81 2.82 -15.66 1.14
C PHE A 81 3.17 -14.26 0.65
N TRP A 82 3.07 -13.25 1.51
CA TRP A 82 3.35 -11.86 1.12
C TRP A 82 4.84 -11.63 0.84
N ALA A 83 5.73 -12.31 1.56
CA ALA A 83 7.15 -12.35 1.24
C ALA A 83 7.41 -13.03 -0.11
N TRP A 84 6.77 -14.18 -0.36
CA TRP A 84 6.88 -14.92 -1.60
C TRP A 84 6.40 -14.14 -2.81
N ILE A 85 5.20 -13.55 -2.76
CA ILE A 85 4.65 -12.82 -3.91
C ILE A 85 5.41 -11.52 -4.19
N SER A 86 5.98 -10.90 -3.14
CA SER A 86 6.88 -9.76 -3.31
C SER A 86 8.21 -10.16 -3.96
N LEU A 87 8.78 -11.31 -3.55
CA LEU A 87 9.95 -11.88 -4.21
C LEU A 87 9.63 -12.30 -5.66
N TYR A 88 8.46 -12.86 -5.95
CA TYR A 88 8.04 -13.22 -7.30
C TYR A 88 7.99 -12.00 -8.22
N TYR A 89 7.40 -10.88 -7.77
CA TYR A 89 7.32 -9.63 -8.53
C TYR A 89 8.43 -8.61 -8.24
N PHE A 90 9.60 -9.06 -7.79
CA PHE A 90 10.68 -8.17 -7.33
C PHE A 90 11.04 -7.07 -8.35
N ASP A 91 11.15 -7.41 -9.64
CA ASP A 91 11.57 -6.44 -10.66
C ASP A 91 10.51 -5.35 -10.90
N CYS A 92 9.23 -5.65 -10.68
CA CYS A 92 8.15 -4.66 -10.70
C CYS A 92 8.16 -3.77 -9.44
N LEU A 93 8.49 -4.35 -8.29
CA LEU A 93 8.49 -3.68 -6.99
C LEU A 93 9.77 -2.87 -6.71
N CYS A 94 10.86 -3.24 -7.37
CA CYS A 94 12.16 -2.58 -7.25
C CYS A 94 12.82 -2.53 -8.62
N PRO A 95 12.31 -1.71 -9.56
CA PRO A 95 12.94 -1.57 -10.87
C PRO A 95 14.38 -1.07 -10.73
N ALA A 96 15.25 -1.55 -11.61
CA ALA A 96 16.63 -1.08 -11.66
C ALA A 96 16.70 0.41 -12.04
N SER A 97 17.64 1.13 -11.44
CA SER A 97 18.01 2.48 -11.88
C SER A 97 18.66 2.45 -13.26
N SER A 98 18.87 3.62 -13.88
CA SER A 98 19.61 3.74 -15.14
C SER A 98 21.02 3.15 -15.09
N ALA A 99 21.61 3.04 -13.89
CA ALA A 99 22.91 2.41 -13.65
C ALA A 99 22.81 0.91 -13.30
N GLY A 100 21.65 0.27 -13.49
CA GLY A 100 21.43 -1.15 -13.20
C GLY A 100 21.29 -1.52 -11.72
N ARG A 101 21.31 -0.53 -10.80
CA ARG A 101 21.22 -0.78 -9.35
C ARG A 101 19.77 -0.82 -8.87
N HIS A 102 19.45 -1.79 -8.02
CA HIS A 102 18.18 -1.90 -7.29
C HIS A 102 18.28 -1.20 -5.92
N SER A 103 17.19 -0.55 -5.47
CA SER A 103 17.10 0.08 -4.14
C SER A 103 15.86 -0.44 -3.39
N PRO A 104 15.99 -1.56 -2.66
CA PRO A 104 14.83 -2.21 -2.07
C PRO A 104 14.19 -1.41 -0.93
N GLY A 105 14.88 -0.43 -0.36
CA GLY A 105 14.46 0.23 0.88
C GLY A 105 14.38 -0.75 2.05
N GLU A 106 13.59 -0.42 3.07
CA GLU A 106 13.46 -1.23 4.30
C GLU A 106 12.84 -2.63 4.07
N THR A 107 13.17 -3.59 4.94
CA THR A 107 12.69 -4.98 4.84
C THR A 107 11.17 -5.09 4.93
N ALA A 108 10.53 -4.22 5.72
CA ALA A 108 9.07 -4.17 5.88
C ALA A 108 8.29 -3.89 4.58
N ARG A 109 8.97 -3.44 3.51
CA ARG A 109 8.37 -3.31 2.16
C ARG A 109 8.11 -4.65 1.48
N TRP A 110 8.82 -5.69 1.90
CA TRP A 110 8.92 -7.00 1.24
C TRP A 110 8.38 -8.12 2.11
N ILE A 111 8.59 -8.01 3.42
CA ILE A 111 8.24 -9.03 4.40
C ILE A 111 7.33 -8.36 5.43
N PRO A 112 6.08 -8.81 5.62
CA PRO A 112 5.21 -8.22 6.62
C PRO A 112 5.81 -8.32 8.02
N ASP A 113 5.89 -7.18 8.69
CA ASP A 113 6.23 -7.10 10.11
C ASP A 113 4.92 -7.12 10.92
N ASN A 114 4.35 -8.32 11.08
CA ASN A 114 3.03 -8.52 11.71
C ASN A 114 3.00 -8.10 13.19
N ASN A 115 4.16 -8.04 13.85
CA ASN A 115 4.28 -7.70 15.27
C ASN A 115 4.55 -6.21 15.50
N ASN A 116 4.72 -5.43 14.44
CA ASN A 116 5.04 -4.01 14.52
C ASN A 116 3.94 -3.15 13.91
N PHE A 117 3.05 -2.67 14.79
CA PHE A 117 1.98 -1.75 14.44
C PHE A 117 2.47 -0.44 13.79
N ARG A 118 3.77 -0.11 13.86
CA ARG A 118 4.36 1.06 13.18
C ARG A 118 4.81 0.78 11.75
N LYS A 119 4.88 -0.49 11.33
CA LYS A 119 5.43 -0.90 10.02
C LYS A 119 4.49 -1.76 9.19
N TYR A 120 3.41 -2.29 9.76
CA TYR A 120 2.49 -3.20 9.07
C TYR A 120 1.95 -2.68 7.72
N TYR A 121 1.85 -1.35 7.56
CA TYR A 121 1.30 -0.69 6.36
C TYR A 121 2.35 -0.46 5.25
N ARG A 122 3.64 -0.67 5.53
CA ARG A 122 4.78 -0.36 4.63
C ARG A 122 4.96 -1.39 3.51
N HIS A 123 4.38 -2.57 3.67
CA HIS A 123 4.50 -3.64 2.69
C HIS A 123 3.87 -3.22 1.35
N LEU A 124 4.65 -3.35 0.26
CA LEU A 124 4.30 -2.74 -1.03
C LEU A 124 3.04 -3.33 -1.68
N LEU A 125 2.75 -4.61 -1.41
CA LEU A 125 1.57 -5.32 -1.92
C LEU A 125 0.44 -5.48 -0.88
N LEU A 126 0.74 -6.05 0.29
CA LEU A 126 -0.21 -6.25 1.38
C LEU A 126 -0.94 -4.98 1.85
N GLY A 127 -0.24 -3.86 2.02
CA GLY A 127 -0.87 -2.58 2.42
C GLY A 127 -1.96 -2.13 1.45
N PRO A 128 -1.65 -1.95 0.15
CA PRO A 128 -2.66 -1.60 -0.85
C PRO A 128 -3.72 -2.68 -1.04
N TRP A 129 -3.38 -3.97 -0.96
CA TRP A 129 -4.36 -5.05 -0.99
C TRP A 129 -5.37 -4.92 0.17
N ARG A 130 -4.93 -4.75 1.42
CA ARG A 130 -5.81 -4.56 2.59
C ARG A 130 -6.75 -3.37 2.40
N LEU A 131 -6.19 -2.25 1.93
CA LEU A 131 -6.96 -1.03 1.70
C LEU A 131 -8.02 -1.23 0.60
N TYR A 132 -7.66 -1.91 -0.49
CA TYR A 132 -8.61 -2.25 -1.55
C TYR A 132 -9.68 -3.24 -1.09
N SER A 133 -9.31 -4.28 -0.33
CA SER A 133 -10.26 -5.23 0.24
C SER A 133 -11.32 -4.55 1.11
N LEU A 134 -10.92 -3.55 1.91
CA LEU A 134 -11.82 -2.81 2.79
C LEU A 134 -12.83 -1.93 2.01
N TYR A 135 -12.45 -1.44 0.83
CA TYR A 135 -13.25 -0.50 0.03
C TYR A 135 -13.53 -1.02 -1.38
N ARG A 136 -13.64 -2.35 -1.54
CA ARG A 136 -13.81 -3.00 -2.85
C ARG A 136 -15.09 -2.58 -3.58
N ASP A 137 -16.10 -2.15 -2.82
CA ASP A 137 -17.40 -1.69 -3.34
C ASP A 137 -17.41 -0.20 -3.70
N GLU A 138 -16.40 0.58 -3.27
CA GLU A 138 -16.25 2.01 -3.55
C GLU A 138 -14.75 2.39 -3.74
N PRO A 139 -14.02 1.73 -4.66
CA PRO A 139 -12.54 1.84 -4.74
C PRO A 139 -12.05 3.24 -5.12
N GLU A 140 -12.91 4.10 -5.64
CA GLU A 140 -12.58 5.48 -5.99
C GLU A 140 -12.16 6.32 -4.76
N ILE A 141 -12.67 6.03 -3.56
CA ILE A 141 -12.34 6.81 -2.34
C ILE A 141 -10.90 6.60 -1.89
N ILE A 142 -10.29 5.47 -2.26
CA ILE A 142 -8.89 5.14 -1.98
C ILE A 142 -7.94 5.43 -3.14
N ALA A 143 -8.46 5.82 -4.31
CA ALA A 143 -7.62 6.19 -5.46
C ALA A 143 -6.55 7.24 -5.14
N PRO A 144 -6.82 8.30 -4.32
CA PRO A 144 -5.78 9.26 -3.91
C PRO A 144 -4.59 8.63 -3.19
N LEU A 145 -4.80 7.51 -2.49
CA LEU A 145 -3.77 6.81 -1.72
C LEU A 145 -2.98 5.82 -2.59
N LEU A 146 -3.61 5.28 -3.64
CA LEU A 146 -3.08 4.15 -4.42
C LEU A 146 -2.75 4.48 -5.89
N SER A 147 -2.75 5.75 -6.27
CA SER A 147 -2.48 6.18 -7.65
C SER A 147 -1.01 6.15 -8.06
N ASN A 148 -0.09 6.11 -7.09
CA ASN A 148 1.34 6.07 -7.39
C ASN A 148 1.79 4.68 -7.89
N PRO A 149 2.93 4.58 -8.61
CA PRO A 149 3.54 3.30 -8.96
C PRO A 149 3.92 2.46 -7.74
N LEU A 150 4.01 1.14 -7.95
CA LEU A 150 4.25 0.14 -6.89
C LEU A 150 5.47 0.46 -6.00
N HIS A 151 6.59 0.79 -6.63
CA HIS A 151 7.87 1.02 -5.96
C HIS A 151 7.97 2.38 -5.25
N LYS A 152 6.94 3.24 -5.36
CA LYS A 152 6.93 4.61 -4.80
C LYS A 152 5.58 4.95 -4.17
N PRO A 153 5.24 4.41 -2.98
CA PRO A 153 3.99 4.73 -2.28
C PRO A 153 3.73 6.23 -2.13
N GLY A 154 4.79 7.00 -1.84
CA GLY A 154 4.77 8.46 -1.76
C GLY A 154 4.29 8.99 -0.41
N GLU A 155 4.65 10.24 -0.12
CA GLU A 155 4.37 10.89 1.17
C GLU A 155 2.87 10.98 1.47
N PHE A 156 2.04 11.16 0.43
CA PHE A 156 0.58 11.25 0.59
C PHE A 156 -0.01 9.98 1.20
N TYR A 157 0.43 8.81 0.74
CA TYR A 157 0.04 7.51 1.29
C TYR A 157 0.54 7.36 2.73
N GLU A 158 1.82 7.65 2.98
CA GLU A 158 2.45 7.49 4.30
C GLU A 158 1.75 8.29 5.41
N GLN A 159 1.31 9.51 5.09
CA GLN A 159 0.62 10.38 6.06
C GLN A 159 -0.75 9.83 6.47
N ILE A 160 -1.42 9.04 5.63
CA ILE A 160 -2.76 8.54 5.94
C ILE A 160 -2.71 7.09 6.42
N VAL A 161 -2.01 6.22 5.72
CA VAL A 161 -2.08 4.76 5.97
C VAL A 161 -1.30 4.31 7.21
N SER A 162 -0.47 5.19 7.76
CA SER A 162 0.11 4.99 9.10
C SER A 162 -0.89 5.16 10.25
N ARG A 163 -2.08 5.72 10.00
CA ARG A 163 -3.09 6.05 11.03
C ARG A 163 -4.35 5.21 10.81
N GLN A 164 -4.54 4.20 11.64
CA GLN A 164 -5.63 3.22 11.49
C GLN A 164 -7.01 3.90 11.51
N GLU A 165 -7.20 4.88 12.40
CA GLU A 165 -8.45 5.63 12.53
C GLU A 165 -8.84 6.42 11.27
N LEU A 166 -7.86 6.81 10.44
CA LEU A 166 -8.12 7.53 9.19
C LEU A 166 -8.50 6.57 8.07
N ILE A 167 -7.79 5.43 7.97
CA ILE A 167 -8.01 4.47 6.89
C ILE A 167 -9.28 3.63 7.07
N THR A 168 -9.78 3.46 8.30
CA THR A 168 -11.04 2.73 8.53
C THR A 168 -12.27 3.62 8.45
N ASN A 169 -12.11 4.94 8.32
CA ASN A 169 -13.21 5.89 8.25
C ASN A 169 -13.50 6.29 6.78
N PRO A 170 -14.59 5.78 6.16
CA PRO A 170 -14.93 6.09 4.77
C PRO A 170 -15.23 7.58 4.56
N SER A 171 -15.86 8.25 5.52
CA SER A 171 -16.17 9.68 5.43
C SER A 171 -14.90 10.51 5.28
N ILE A 172 -13.84 10.18 6.02
CA ILE A 172 -12.53 10.86 5.92
C ILE A 172 -11.85 10.58 4.58
N LEU A 173 -11.91 9.36 4.07
CA LEU A 173 -11.37 9.05 2.73
C LEU A 173 -12.11 9.80 1.62
N ARG A 174 -13.44 9.94 1.73
CA ARG A 174 -14.25 10.79 0.83
C ARG A 174 -13.86 12.26 0.93
N VAL A 175 -13.58 12.78 2.14
CA VAL A 175 -13.03 14.14 2.32
C VAL A 175 -11.69 14.28 1.60
N ILE A 176 -10.77 13.33 1.80
CA ILE A 176 -9.46 13.32 1.15
C ILE A 176 -9.61 13.35 -0.37
N ARG A 177 -10.48 12.50 -0.92
CA ARG A 177 -10.77 12.48 -2.36
C ARG A 177 -11.30 13.83 -2.83
N LYS A 178 -12.33 14.38 -2.19
CA LYS A 178 -12.95 15.65 -2.60
C LYS A 178 -11.97 16.83 -2.57
N ILE A 179 -11.08 16.89 -1.58
CA ILE A 179 -10.17 18.03 -1.42
C ILE A 179 -8.92 17.88 -2.29
N TYR A 180 -8.35 16.68 -2.37
CA TYR A 180 -7.01 16.49 -2.92
C TYR A 180 -6.96 15.73 -4.22
N TRP A 181 -8.03 15.11 -4.70
CA TRP A 181 -7.98 14.38 -5.96
C TRP A 181 -8.19 15.31 -7.16
N ASP A 182 -7.34 15.17 -8.17
CA ASP A 182 -7.54 15.74 -9.49
C ASP A 182 -8.03 14.63 -10.42
N SER A 183 -9.29 14.73 -10.83
CA SER A 183 -9.93 13.75 -11.71
C SER A 183 -9.43 13.79 -13.15
N GLY A 184 -8.94 14.94 -13.61
CA GLY A 184 -8.40 15.10 -14.96
C GLY A 184 -7.03 14.46 -15.12
N THR A 185 -6.19 14.53 -14.09
CA THR A 185 -4.85 13.92 -14.12
C THR A 185 -4.77 12.53 -13.47
N GLY A 186 -5.80 12.13 -12.72
CA GLY A 186 -5.81 10.87 -11.97
C GLY A 186 -4.74 10.85 -10.86
N LYS A 187 -4.44 12.01 -10.25
CA LYS A 187 -3.39 12.18 -9.25
C LYS A 187 -3.83 13.11 -8.12
N PRO A 188 -3.16 13.08 -6.96
CA PRO A 188 -3.34 14.12 -5.97
C PRO A 188 -2.92 15.50 -6.51
N LYS A 189 -3.72 16.53 -6.24
CA LYS A 189 -3.48 17.93 -6.62
C LYS A 189 -2.08 18.39 -6.21
N LYS A 190 -1.42 19.17 -7.07
CA LYS A 190 -0.05 19.65 -6.84
C LYS A 190 0.09 20.35 -5.48
N GLY A 191 1.05 19.89 -4.67
CA GLY A 191 1.32 20.44 -3.33
C GLY A 191 0.54 19.78 -2.19
N ALA A 192 -0.42 18.89 -2.48
CA ALA A 192 -1.22 18.21 -1.46
C ALA A 192 -0.37 17.39 -0.48
N ALA A 193 0.72 16.78 -0.96
CA ALA A 193 1.67 16.01 -0.15
C ALA A 193 2.80 16.85 0.49
N SER A 194 2.78 18.18 0.33
CA SER A 194 3.85 19.05 0.83
C SER A 194 3.75 19.31 2.34
N LYS A 195 4.57 20.23 2.86
CA LYS A 195 4.48 20.74 4.25
C LYS A 195 3.66 22.03 4.35
N SER A 196 2.94 22.42 3.30
CA SER A 196 2.17 23.66 3.27
C SER A 196 0.94 23.60 4.19
N LYS A 197 0.40 24.79 4.50
CA LYS A 197 -0.96 24.93 5.04
C LYS A 197 -1.96 24.19 4.15
N GLY A 198 -2.96 23.57 4.77
CA GLY A 198 -3.99 22.79 4.08
C GLY A 198 -3.51 21.50 3.38
N SER A 199 -2.25 21.08 3.55
CA SER A 199 -1.75 19.81 3.02
C SER A 199 -2.38 18.58 3.68
N ILE A 200 -2.19 17.39 3.11
CA ILE A 200 -2.70 16.13 3.66
C ILE A 200 -2.19 15.85 5.08
N ARG A 201 -0.95 16.25 5.38
CA ARG A 201 -0.38 16.16 6.73
C ARG A 201 -1.19 17.01 7.71
N ARG A 202 -1.51 18.24 7.30
CA ARG A 202 -2.32 19.15 8.11
C ARG A 202 -3.76 18.64 8.26
N LEU A 203 -4.35 18.03 7.23
CA LEU A 203 -5.67 17.40 7.35
C LEU A 203 -5.65 16.31 8.41
N ALA A 204 -4.66 15.42 8.38
CA ALA A 204 -4.58 14.34 9.35
C ALA A 204 -4.48 14.85 10.80
N ASP A 205 -3.71 15.92 11.03
CA ASP A 205 -3.63 16.55 12.37
C ASP A 205 -4.97 17.15 12.81
N VAL A 206 -5.69 17.82 11.90
CA VAL A 206 -7.01 18.42 12.18
C VAL A 206 -8.06 17.34 12.43
N VAL A 207 -8.08 16.27 11.64
CA VAL A 207 -9.01 15.15 11.84
C VAL A 207 -8.75 14.46 13.18
N GLN A 208 -7.49 14.27 13.56
CA GLN A 208 -7.14 13.71 14.86
C GLN A 208 -7.56 14.62 16.03
N GLN A 209 -7.56 15.94 15.83
CA GLN A 209 -8.14 16.87 16.80
C GLN A 209 -9.67 16.71 16.85
N PHE A 210 -10.34 16.65 15.70
CA PHE A 210 -11.80 16.54 15.63
C PHE A 210 -12.33 15.22 16.20
N SER A 211 -11.59 14.12 16.06
CA SER A 211 -11.97 12.82 16.63
C SER A 211 -12.03 12.81 18.16
N ARG A 212 -11.53 13.86 18.85
CA ARG A 212 -11.69 14.05 20.29
C ARG A 212 -13.02 14.68 20.70
N THR A 213 -13.76 15.23 19.74
CA THR A 213 -14.97 16.04 20.02
C THR A 213 -16.18 15.56 19.22
N TYR A 214 -15.95 15.06 18.01
CA TYR A 214 -17.00 14.61 17.10
C TYR A 214 -16.89 13.11 16.85
N ASP A 215 -18.05 12.45 16.70
CA ASP A 215 -18.09 11.12 16.12
C ASP A 215 -17.97 11.22 14.59
N LEU A 216 -16.74 11.19 14.11
CA LEU A 216 -16.45 11.32 12.67
C LEU A 216 -16.91 10.12 11.84
N PHE A 217 -17.27 8.99 12.43
CA PHE A 217 -17.76 7.82 11.68
C PHE A 217 -19.20 8.04 11.21
N ASP A 218 -20.02 8.65 12.04
CA ASP A 218 -21.43 8.92 11.74
C ASP A 218 -21.66 10.29 11.06
N MET A 219 -20.61 11.09 10.92
CA MET A 219 -20.71 12.39 10.26
C MET A 219 -20.73 12.27 8.73
N PRO A 220 -21.67 12.96 8.04
CA PRO A 220 -21.64 13.11 6.59
C PRO A 220 -20.37 13.81 6.12
N THR A 221 -19.85 13.41 4.96
CA THR A 221 -18.63 13.98 4.36
C THR A 221 -18.67 15.51 4.26
N GLU A 222 -19.80 16.09 3.84
CA GLU A 222 -19.95 17.54 3.71
C GLU A 222 -19.94 18.28 5.06
N ALA A 223 -20.46 17.65 6.11
CA ALA A 223 -20.40 18.23 7.46
C ALA A 223 -18.95 18.29 7.97
N ILE A 224 -18.17 17.23 7.73
CA ILE A 224 -16.73 17.22 8.05
C ILE A 224 -16.00 18.31 7.27
N ILE A 225 -16.27 18.46 5.96
CA ILE A 225 -15.69 19.53 5.13
C ILE A 225 -16.07 20.91 5.65
N GLY A 226 -17.29 21.09 6.16
CA GLY A 226 -17.78 22.33 6.77
C GLY A 226 -17.03 22.73 8.04
N LEU A 227 -16.52 21.76 8.80
CA LEU A 227 -15.70 22.02 9.99
C LEU A 227 -14.25 22.40 9.66
N LEU A 228 -13.77 22.08 8.45
CA LEU A 228 -12.36 22.29 8.12
C LEU A 228 -11.99 23.77 8.12
N PRO A 229 -10.82 24.14 8.68
CA PRO A 229 -10.31 25.50 8.64
C PRO A 229 -10.17 26.06 7.21
N ALA A 230 -10.20 27.38 7.07
CA ALA A 230 -10.14 28.04 5.76
C ALA A 230 -8.87 27.71 4.94
N GLU A 231 -7.80 27.23 5.58
CA GLU A 231 -6.55 26.84 4.91
C GLU A 231 -6.73 25.72 3.86
N PHE A 232 -7.77 24.89 3.98
CA PHE A 232 -8.07 23.82 3.03
C PHE A 232 -8.78 24.32 1.76
N LYS A 233 -9.30 25.56 1.76
CA LYS A 233 -10.01 26.13 0.59
C LYS A 233 -9.13 26.21 -0.65
N ALA A 234 -7.82 26.41 -0.49
CA ALA A 234 -6.87 26.50 -1.60
C ALA A 234 -6.82 25.23 -2.47
N PHE A 235 -7.14 24.06 -1.92
CA PHE A 235 -7.21 22.80 -2.66
C PHE A 235 -8.61 22.51 -3.21
N ARG A 236 -9.66 23.08 -2.59
CA ARG A 236 -11.06 22.96 -3.06
C ARG A 236 -11.34 23.75 -4.33
N LEU A 237 -10.64 24.88 -4.54
CA LEU A 237 -10.86 25.80 -5.66
C LEU A 237 -10.03 25.51 -6.92
N ARG A 238 -9.16 24.50 -6.87
CA ARG A 238 -8.29 24.11 -7.99
C ARG A 238 -9.00 22.99 -8.76
N ASP A 239 -9.83 23.35 -9.71
CA ASP A 239 -10.35 22.43 -10.73
C ASP A 239 -9.66 22.70 -12.07
#